data_AF-A0A235G587-F1
#
_entry.id   AF-A0A235G587-F1
#
_cell.length_a   1.000
_cell.length_b   1.000
_cell.length_c   1.000
_cell.angle_alpha   90.00
_cell.angle_beta   90.00
_cell.angle_gamma   90.00
#
_symmetry.space_group_name_H-M   'P 1'
#
loop_
_entity.id
_entity.type
_entity.pdbx_description
1 polymer ?
#
loop_
_entity_poly.entity_id
_entity_poly.type
_entity_poly.pdbx_seq_one_letter_code
_entity_poly.pdbx_strand_id
1 'polypeptide(L)'
;MAARVSTIWFIDSSDARAELSTYPQPDQSAALATAKRLYPGKDFESLGPHPLSTAATVQPGYVFVGVYQNISVVCSTELSSVLPSELPATWLLSPHAPRTLLVSSVPGRAQGSFALWEDGQLRRSFSALPIDIVENIGIPETWELPYWAGEHPLRYPPGVLPDPQSLPFHPQQFAEAANAEWLGFRYTGTPHDDDLDKTQILLWGFKIHQKVEAPKITLELVAPKAKLELAAPKVEPEPKTVSIPEPAPAPEPEPTPEPTPEPEAIEELHPPIEELETETVEPIAEAAEPIVDAAAPEPSAPEPAAPEPSAPQPKKRGRLARYFGFH
;
A
#
# COMPACT_ATOMS: atom_id res chain seq x y z
N MET A 1 11.17 -8.30 -9.34
CA MET A 1 9.88 -7.88 -9.93
C MET A 1 9.20 -6.96 -8.92
N ALA A 2 8.77 -5.76 -9.30
CA ALA A 2 8.08 -4.87 -8.36
C ALA A 2 6.70 -5.46 -8.03
N ALA A 3 6.39 -5.60 -6.74
CA ALA A 3 5.12 -6.16 -6.28
C ALA A 3 4.14 -5.03 -5.95
N ARG A 4 2.84 -5.27 -6.15
CA ARG A 4 1.83 -4.36 -5.61
C ARG A 4 1.90 -4.43 -4.09
N VAL A 5 1.95 -3.28 -3.43
CA VAL A 5 1.97 -3.17 -1.97
C VAL A 5 0.85 -2.23 -1.58
N SER A 6 0.12 -2.55 -0.52
CA SER A 6 -1.01 -1.74 -0.08
C SER A 6 -1.33 -2.03 1.37
N THR A 7 -0.73 -1.25 2.27
CA THR A 7 -0.78 -1.48 3.71
C THR A 7 -1.15 -0.21 4.46
N ILE A 8 -1.85 -0.39 5.58
CA ILE A 8 -2.06 0.66 6.58
C ILE A 8 -1.69 0.10 7.95
N TRP A 9 -0.94 0.89 8.72
CA TRP A 9 -0.41 0.55 10.02
C TRP A 9 -0.98 1.52 11.05
N PHE A 10 -1.41 1.00 12.20
CA PHE A 10 -1.81 1.77 13.37
C PHE A 10 -0.82 1.47 14.49
N ILE A 11 -0.19 2.52 15.01
CA ILE A 11 0.95 2.42 15.90
C ILE A 11 0.66 3.22 17.16
N ASP A 12 0.59 2.50 18.28
CA ASP A 12 0.53 3.01 19.65
C ASP A 12 1.81 2.61 20.42
N SER A 13 2.93 2.52 19.68
CA SER A 13 4.25 2.20 20.21
C SER A 13 5.18 3.39 19.99
N SER A 14 6.03 3.66 20.98
CA SER A 14 7.08 4.68 20.85
C SER A 14 8.24 4.23 19.95
N ASP A 15 8.42 2.91 19.77
CA ASP A 15 9.40 2.32 18.88
C ASP A 15 8.80 1.08 18.18
N ALA A 16 8.14 1.34 17.05
CA ALA A 16 7.48 0.28 16.29
C ALA A 16 8.46 -0.73 15.71
N ARG A 17 9.67 -0.29 15.35
CA ARG A 17 10.72 -1.15 14.79
C ARG A 17 11.23 -2.13 15.83
N ALA A 18 11.50 -1.69 17.05
CA ALA A 18 11.92 -2.57 18.14
C ALA A 18 10.86 -3.63 18.45
N GLU A 19 9.58 -3.24 18.53
CA GLU A 19 8.49 -4.20 18.77
C GLU A 19 8.37 -5.24 17.65
N LEU A 20 8.40 -4.80 16.38
CA LEU A 20 8.34 -5.70 15.22
C LEU A 20 9.58 -6.61 15.10
N SER A 21 10.75 -6.17 15.55
CA SER A 21 11.99 -6.96 15.52
C SER A 21 11.95 -8.21 16.40
N THR A 22 11.00 -8.26 17.35
CA THR A 22 10.74 -9.46 18.17
C THR A 22 9.89 -10.51 17.43
N TYR A 23 9.39 -10.19 16.24
CA TYR A 23 8.50 -11.01 15.43
C TYR A 23 7.30 -11.57 16.22
N PRO A 24 6.48 -10.67 16.81
CA PRO A 24 5.36 -11.07 17.64
C PRO A 24 4.32 -11.87 16.84
N GLN A 25 3.68 -12.84 17.48
CA GLN A 25 2.62 -13.62 16.86
C GLN A 25 1.33 -12.78 16.81
N PRO A 26 0.64 -12.69 15.66
CA PRO A 26 -0.59 -11.93 15.53
C PRO A 26 -1.78 -12.63 16.22
N ASP A 27 -2.62 -11.87 16.92
CA ASP A 27 -3.86 -12.38 17.51
C ASP A 27 -4.92 -12.63 16.44
N GLN A 28 -5.32 -13.90 16.26
CA GLN A 28 -6.32 -14.32 15.29
C GLN A 28 -7.70 -13.70 15.53
N SER A 29 -8.13 -13.66 16.80
CA SER A 29 -9.46 -13.20 17.19
C SER A 29 -9.60 -11.70 16.98
N ALA A 30 -8.56 -10.94 17.33
CA ALA A 30 -8.47 -9.50 17.10
C ALA A 30 -8.37 -9.18 15.60
N ALA A 31 -7.58 -9.96 14.85
CA ALA A 31 -7.47 -9.83 13.39
C ALA A 31 -8.84 -10.02 12.70
N LEU A 32 -9.59 -11.05 13.08
CA LEU A 32 -10.93 -11.30 12.56
C LEU A 32 -11.92 -10.19 12.97
N ALA A 33 -11.83 -9.66 14.19
CA ALA A 33 -12.66 -8.55 14.65
C ALA A 33 -12.40 -7.28 13.83
N THR A 34 -11.14 -6.97 13.54
CA THR A 34 -10.74 -5.86 12.66
C THR A 34 -11.26 -6.05 11.24
N ALA A 35 -11.12 -7.25 10.67
CA ALA A 35 -11.66 -7.57 9.34
C ALA A 35 -13.19 -7.35 9.28
N LYS A 36 -13.94 -7.84 10.27
CA LYS A 36 -15.40 -7.64 10.38
C LYS A 36 -15.80 -6.17 10.51
N ARG A 37 -14.97 -5.34 11.16
CA ARG A 37 -15.20 -3.89 11.29
C ARG A 37 -15.01 -3.18 9.95
N LEU A 38 -13.96 -3.54 9.20
CA LEU A 38 -13.68 -2.98 7.88
C LEU A 38 -14.74 -3.36 6.83
N TYR A 39 -15.24 -4.60 6.92
CA TYR A 39 -16.19 -5.14 5.95
C TYR A 39 -17.49 -5.57 6.63
N PRO A 40 -18.33 -4.61 7.06
CA PRO A 40 -19.58 -4.92 7.74
C PRO A 40 -20.51 -5.72 6.82
N GLY A 41 -21.12 -6.77 7.36
CA GLY A 41 -22.06 -7.63 6.63
C GLY A 41 -21.42 -8.60 5.64
N LYS A 42 -20.08 -8.78 5.66
CA LYS A 42 -19.38 -9.83 4.92
C LYS A 42 -19.11 -11.04 5.81
N ASP A 43 -18.96 -12.19 5.17
CA ASP A 43 -18.49 -13.43 5.81
C ASP A 43 -17.01 -13.64 5.47
N PHE A 44 -16.30 -14.33 6.35
CA PHE A 44 -14.85 -14.52 6.22
C PHE A 44 -14.48 -15.98 6.37
N GLU A 45 -13.66 -16.45 5.44
CA GLU A 45 -12.98 -17.73 5.53
C GLU A 45 -11.53 -17.47 5.92
N SER A 46 -11.06 -18.08 7.02
CA SER A 46 -9.69 -17.91 7.48
C SER A 46 -8.74 -18.76 6.62
N LEU A 47 -7.63 -18.15 6.21
CA LEU A 47 -6.60 -18.79 5.40
C LEU A 47 -5.39 -19.21 6.23
N GLY A 48 -5.36 -18.88 7.53
CA GLY A 48 -4.17 -19.09 8.37
C GLY A 48 -3.18 -17.91 8.37
N PRO A 49 -2.09 -18.05 9.14
CA PRO A 49 -1.01 -17.06 9.18
C PRO A 49 -0.24 -17.03 7.85
N HIS A 50 0.14 -15.84 7.41
CA HIS A 50 0.87 -15.58 6.18
C HIS A 50 2.00 -14.57 6.44
N PRO A 51 3.18 -14.74 5.85
CA PRO A 51 4.24 -13.75 5.86
C PRO A 51 3.79 -12.41 5.27
N LEU A 52 4.23 -11.30 5.86
CA LEU A 52 3.97 -9.94 5.37
C LEU A 52 4.46 -9.75 3.93
N SER A 53 5.59 -10.39 3.57
CA SER A 53 6.11 -10.41 2.21
C SER A 53 5.09 -10.85 1.16
N THR A 54 4.19 -11.76 1.51
CA THR A 54 3.13 -12.25 0.63
C THR A 54 1.82 -11.50 0.89
N ALA A 55 1.47 -11.28 2.16
CA ALA A 55 0.22 -10.63 2.58
C ALA A 55 0.09 -9.18 2.06
N ALA A 56 1.19 -8.45 1.96
CA ALA A 56 1.19 -7.09 1.41
C ALA A 56 0.88 -7.04 -0.09
N THR A 57 1.06 -8.16 -0.80
CA THR A 57 0.77 -8.33 -2.24
C THR A 57 -0.67 -8.80 -2.50
N VAL A 58 -1.60 -8.25 -1.72
CA VAL A 58 -2.99 -8.67 -1.63
C VAL A 58 -3.74 -8.61 -2.97
N GLN A 59 -4.52 -9.65 -3.23
CA GLN A 59 -5.43 -9.75 -4.38
C GLN A 59 -6.84 -9.27 -4.01
N PRO A 60 -7.65 -8.80 -4.97
CA PRO A 60 -9.04 -8.45 -4.72
C PRO A 60 -9.82 -9.60 -4.06
N GLY A 61 -10.65 -9.29 -3.06
CA GLY A 61 -11.43 -10.28 -2.32
C GLY A 61 -10.70 -10.92 -1.13
N TYR A 62 -9.47 -10.49 -0.85
CA TYR A 62 -8.70 -10.91 0.32
C TYR A 62 -8.35 -9.70 1.19
N VAL A 63 -8.28 -9.94 2.50
CA VAL A 63 -7.73 -9.00 3.48
C VAL A 63 -6.78 -9.76 4.40
N PHE A 64 -5.63 -9.18 4.69
CA PHE A 64 -4.71 -9.71 5.70
C PHE A 64 -4.61 -8.72 6.85
N VAL A 65 -4.67 -9.23 8.07
CA VAL A 65 -4.64 -8.40 9.27
C VAL A 65 -3.64 -8.98 10.27
N GLY A 66 -2.69 -8.16 10.70
CA GLY A 66 -1.84 -8.44 11.85
C GLY A 66 -2.27 -7.55 13.00
N VAL A 67 -2.58 -8.14 14.16
CA VAL A 67 -2.81 -7.39 15.40
C VAL A 67 -1.82 -7.91 16.43
N TYR A 68 -0.94 -7.02 16.86
CA TYR A 68 0.05 -7.23 17.91
C TYR A 68 -0.35 -6.42 19.14
N GLN A 69 0.56 -6.23 20.09
CA GLN A 69 0.24 -5.54 21.33
C GLN A 69 -0.08 -4.06 21.10
N ASN A 70 0.84 -3.29 20.48
CA ASN A 70 0.66 -1.85 20.24
C ASN A 70 0.65 -1.50 18.75
N ILE A 71 0.76 -2.49 17.88
CA ILE A 71 0.84 -2.33 16.44
C ILE A 71 -0.26 -3.16 15.80
N SER A 72 -0.95 -2.60 14.81
CA SER A 72 -1.78 -3.38 13.91
C SER A 72 -1.54 -2.96 12.47
N VAL A 73 -1.69 -3.92 11.56
CA VAL A 73 -1.50 -3.75 10.12
C VAL A 73 -2.66 -4.37 9.38
N VAL A 74 -3.12 -3.70 8.33
CA VAL A 74 -4.09 -4.24 7.39
C VAL A 74 -3.53 -4.13 5.98
N CYS A 75 -3.60 -5.24 5.24
CA CYS A 75 -3.30 -5.29 3.82
C CYS A 75 -4.59 -5.48 3.04
N SER A 76 -4.92 -4.54 2.15
CA SER A 76 -6.09 -4.62 1.25
C SER A 76 -5.84 -3.85 -0.04
N THR A 77 -6.43 -4.32 -1.15
CA THR A 77 -6.34 -3.65 -2.45
C THR A 77 -6.98 -2.26 -2.46
N GLU A 78 -7.92 -2.01 -1.54
CA GLU A 78 -8.62 -0.73 -1.37
C GLU A 78 -7.73 0.39 -0.83
N LEU A 79 -6.60 0.04 -0.22
CA LEU A 79 -5.62 1.00 0.30
C LEU A 79 -4.73 1.61 -0.79
N SER A 80 -4.80 1.13 -2.04
CA SER A 80 -3.96 1.62 -3.13
C SER A 80 -4.52 2.89 -3.80
N SER A 81 -5.05 3.81 -2.99
CA SER A 81 -5.58 5.09 -3.47
C SER A 81 -4.50 5.90 -4.17
N VAL A 82 -4.92 6.66 -5.19
CA VAL A 82 -4.04 7.64 -5.86
C VAL A 82 -3.85 8.89 -5.00
N LEU A 83 -4.82 9.20 -4.15
CA LEU A 83 -4.81 10.32 -3.20
C LEU A 83 -4.92 9.72 -1.78
N PRO A 84 -3.79 9.39 -1.14
CA PRO A 84 -3.78 8.95 0.25
C PRO A 84 -4.52 9.87 1.22
N SER A 85 -4.52 11.19 1.00
CA SER A 85 -5.26 12.13 1.87
C SER A 85 -6.78 11.97 1.84
N GLU A 86 -7.31 11.42 0.74
CA GLU A 86 -8.74 11.16 0.55
C GLU A 86 -9.15 9.75 1.00
N LEU A 87 -8.29 9.06 1.75
CA LEU A 87 -8.59 7.74 2.27
C LEU A 87 -9.91 7.78 3.09
N PRO A 88 -10.89 6.91 2.80
CA PRO A 88 -12.15 6.91 3.52
C PRO A 88 -11.94 6.71 5.03
N ALA A 89 -12.67 7.47 5.86
CA ALA A 89 -12.54 7.42 7.32
C ALA A 89 -12.77 6.02 7.92
N THR A 90 -13.45 5.11 7.20
CA THR A 90 -13.61 3.70 7.60
C THR A 90 -12.28 2.95 7.72
N TRP A 91 -11.26 3.38 6.98
CA TRP A 91 -9.90 2.84 7.05
C TRP A 91 -9.07 3.43 8.18
N LEU A 92 -9.52 4.52 8.81
CA LEU A 92 -8.86 5.10 9.99
C LEU A 92 -9.42 4.43 11.27
N LEU A 93 -9.23 3.10 11.34
CA LEU A 93 -9.86 2.18 12.31
C LEU A 93 -9.67 2.53 13.78
N SER A 94 -8.59 3.27 14.09
CA SER A 94 -8.29 3.78 15.42
C SER A 94 -7.99 5.28 15.30
N PRO A 95 -8.98 6.17 15.47
CA PRO A 95 -8.72 7.61 15.51
C PRO A 95 -7.83 8.01 16.70
N HIS A 96 -7.60 7.09 17.64
CA HIS A 96 -6.76 7.30 18.81
C HIS A 96 -5.38 6.66 18.70
N ALA A 97 -5.08 5.92 17.62
CA ALA A 97 -3.70 5.49 17.39
C ALA A 97 -2.83 6.75 17.21
N PRO A 98 -1.80 6.95 18.04
CA PRO A 98 -0.93 8.12 17.95
C PRO A 98 -0.39 8.33 16.55
N ARG A 99 -0.04 7.25 15.84
CA ARG A 99 0.41 7.31 14.44
C ARG A 99 -0.34 6.30 13.58
N THR A 100 -0.78 6.74 12.40
CA THR A 100 -1.31 5.88 11.35
C THR A 100 -0.49 6.09 10.08
N LEU A 101 0.02 5.03 9.49
CA LEU A 101 0.86 5.06 8.30
C LEU A 101 0.18 4.32 7.16
N LEU A 102 0.10 4.92 5.98
CA LEU A 102 -0.29 4.23 4.76
C LEU A 102 0.91 4.15 3.83
N VAL A 103 1.13 2.98 3.24
CA VAL A 103 2.12 2.78 2.17
C VAL A 103 1.49 1.97 1.05
N SER A 104 1.60 2.49 -0.17
CA SER A 104 1.08 1.88 -1.38
C SER A 104 2.09 1.97 -2.53
N SER A 105 2.23 0.87 -3.26
CA SER A 105 3.04 0.77 -4.47
C SER A 105 2.24 0.05 -5.55
N VAL A 106 2.12 0.66 -6.73
CA VAL A 106 1.39 0.10 -7.89
C VAL A 106 2.35 -0.02 -9.08
N PRO A 107 3.03 -1.19 -9.25
CA PRO A 107 4.01 -1.46 -10.31
C PRO A 107 3.57 -1.07 -11.71
N GLY A 108 2.33 -1.39 -12.08
CA GLY A 108 1.81 -1.15 -13.43
C GLY A 108 1.77 0.33 -13.87
N ARG A 109 1.91 1.28 -12.93
CA ARG A 109 1.99 2.72 -13.23
C ARG A 109 3.29 3.36 -12.71
N ALA A 110 4.22 2.56 -12.18
CA ALA A 110 5.37 3.04 -11.42
C ALA A 110 4.97 4.04 -10.30
N GLN A 111 3.75 3.91 -9.77
CA GLN A 111 3.21 4.80 -8.75
C GLN A 111 3.66 4.34 -7.37
N GLY A 112 4.11 5.29 -6.55
CA GLY A 112 4.36 5.11 -5.12
C GLY A 112 3.66 6.20 -4.33
N SER A 113 3.10 5.81 -3.19
CA SER A 113 2.29 6.67 -2.36
C SER A 113 2.46 6.33 -0.88
N PHE A 114 2.43 7.34 -0.03
CA PHE A 114 2.41 7.17 1.41
C PHE A 114 1.63 8.30 2.09
N ALA A 115 1.17 8.04 3.31
CA ALA A 115 0.63 9.09 4.17
C ALA A 115 0.86 8.76 5.64
N LEU A 116 1.01 9.82 6.44
CA LEU A 116 1.19 9.79 7.87
C LEU A 116 0.11 10.68 8.50
N TRP A 117 -0.67 10.06 9.39
CA TRP A 117 -1.54 10.76 10.32
C TRP A 117 -0.96 10.66 11.72
N GLU A 118 -1.00 11.77 12.46
CA GLU A 118 -0.67 11.81 13.88
C GLU A 118 -1.85 12.39 14.64
N ASP A 119 -2.31 11.69 15.69
CA ASP A 119 -3.51 12.02 16.44
C ASP A 119 -4.74 12.28 15.55
N GLY A 120 -4.88 11.47 14.49
CA GLY A 120 -5.95 11.58 13.50
C GLY A 120 -5.82 12.76 12.52
N GLN A 121 -4.79 13.60 12.64
CA GLN A 121 -4.53 14.70 11.71
C GLN A 121 -3.52 14.28 10.64
N LEU A 122 -3.85 14.54 9.36
CA LEU A 122 -2.92 14.29 8.27
C LEU A 122 -1.70 15.22 8.38
N ARG A 123 -0.52 14.64 8.61
CA ARG A 123 0.75 15.38 8.73
C ARG A 123 1.51 15.44 7.44
N ARG A 124 1.54 14.32 6.72
CA ARG A 124 2.28 14.16 5.47
C ARG A 124 1.49 13.25 4.53
N SER A 125 1.40 13.63 3.25
CA SER A 125 0.79 12.80 2.22
C SER A 125 1.54 12.99 0.92
N PHE A 126 1.97 11.90 0.30
CA PHE A 126 2.68 11.93 -0.96
C PHE A 126 2.16 10.86 -1.90
N SER A 127 2.01 11.20 -3.17
CA SER A 127 1.68 10.25 -4.22
C SER A 127 2.20 10.76 -5.55
N ALA A 128 2.95 9.93 -6.26
CA ALA A 128 3.52 10.33 -7.53
C ALA A 128 3.63 9.18 -8.53
N LEU A 129 3.63 9.58 -9.80
CA LEU A 129 4.07 8.84 -10.97
C LEU A 129 5.47 9.34 -11.33
N PRO A 130 6.27 8.62 -12.14
CA PRO A 130 7.64 9.03 -12.45
C PRO A 130 7.80 10.43 -13.04
N ILE A 131 6.75 10.99 -13.65
CA ILE A 131 6.75 12.30 -14.31
C ILE A 131 5.71 13.28 -13.73
N ASP A 132 4.97 12.89 -12.69
CA ASP A 132 3.91 13.74 -12.12
C ASP A 132 3.73 13.50 -10.63
N ILE A 133 3.78 14.58 -9.85
CA ILE A 133 3.37 14.59 -8.45
C ILE A 133 1.86 14.77 -8.42
N VAL A 134 1.17 13.72 -7.99
CA VAL A 134 -0.29 13.72 -7.87
C VAL A 134 -0.72 14.37 -6.57
N GLU A 135 0.01 14.10 -5.48
CA GLU A 135 -0.22 14.64 -4.16
C GLU A 135 1.11 14.89 -3.44
N ASN A 136 1.21 16.02 -2.75
CA ASN A 136 2.34 16.38 -1.91
C ASN A 136 1.89 17.38 -0.84
N ILE A 137 1.34 16.87 0.25
CA ILE A 137 0.77 17.62 1.37
C ILE A 137 1.70 17.48 2.58
N GLY A 138 1.83 18.56 3.34
CA GLY A 138 2.62 18.60 4.57
C GLY A 138 4.08 18.96 4.33
N ILE A 139 4.82 19.10 5.42
CA ILE A 139 6.25 19.42 5.40
C ILE A 139 7.03 18.12 5.16
N PRO A 140 7.95 18.06 4.18
CA PRO A 140 8.82 16.91 3.99
C PRO A 140 9.61 16.56 5.25
N GLU A 141 9.71 15.27 5.55
CA GLU A 141 10.56 14.79 6.64
C GLU A 141 12.05 14.76 6.22
N THR A 142 12.97 14.75 7.19
CA THR A 142 14.43 14.83 6.93
C THR A 142 14.94 13.70 6.04
N TRP A 143 14.38 12.49 6.19
CA TRP A 143 14.74 11.33 5.38
C TRP A 143 14.42 11.51 3.89
N GLU A 144 13.53 12.44 3.55
CA GLU A 144 13.17 12.73 2.16
C GLU A 144 14.25 13.54 1.43
N LEU A 145 15.12 14.23 2.16
CA LEU A 145 16.07 15.20 1.59
C LEU A 145 16.97 14.59 0.48
N PRO A 146 17.60 13.41 0.65
CA PRO A 146 18.45 12.82 -0.38
C PRO A 146 17.70 12.54 -1.69
N TYR A 147 16.40 12.20 -1.59
CA TYR A 147 15.54 12.00 -2.76
C TYR A 147 15.32 13.33 -3.50
N TRP A 148 14.92 14.37 -2.79
CA TRP A 148 14.73 15.70 -3.38
C TRP A 148 16.01 16.32 -3.93
N ALA A 149 17.17 15.99 -3.35
CA ALA A 149 18.49 16.40 -3.82
C ALA A 149 18.96 15.64 -5.07
N GLY A 150 18.27 14.59 -5.49
CA GLY A 150 18.63 13.79 -6.67
C GLY A 150 19.70 12.74 -6.43
N GLU A 151 19.94 12.35 -5.17
CA GLU A 151 20.89 11.28 -4.81
C GLU A 151 20.36 9.88 -5.14
N HIS A 152 19.07 9.76 -5.48
CA HIS A 152 18.40 8.51 -5.87
C HIS A 152 17.84 8.55 -7.30
N PRO A 153 18.67 8.80 -8.34
CA PRO A 153 18.20 9.04 -9.70
C PRO A 153 17.46 7.83 -10.29
N LEU A 154 16.46 8.13 -11.13
CA LEU A 154 15.85 7.12 -12.02
C LEU A 154 16.92 6.47 -12.91
N ARG A 155 16.89 5.14 -13.02
CA ARG A 155 17.79 4.40 -13.91
C ARG A 155 17.12 4.20 -15.27
N TYR A 156 17.77 4.69 -16.32
CA TYR A 156 17.31 4.56 -17.70
C TYR A 156 18.18 3.56 -18.46
N PRO A 157 17.60 2.80 -19.41
CA PRO A 157 18.39 1.98 -20.32
C PRO A 157 19.40 2.82 -21.11
N PRO A 158 20.54 2.23 -21.55
CA PRO A 158 21.50 2.93 -22.38
C PRO A 158 20.85 3.56 -23.62
N GLY A 159 21.17 4.81 -23.91
CA GLY A 159 20.65 5.55 -25.07
C GLY A 159 19.26 6.17 -24.87
N VAL A 160 18.62 5.98 -23.71
CA VAL A 160 17.36 6.65 -23.37
C VAL A 160 17.67 7.91 -22.56
N LEU A 161 17.28 9.07 -23.09
CA LEU A 161 17.37 10.33 -22.35
C LEU A 161 16.22 10.41 -21.33
N PRO A 162 16.50 10.86 -20.09
CA PRO A 162 15.45 11.11 -19.11
C PRO A 162 14.49 12.19 -19.62
N ASP A 163 13.19 12.00 -19.40
CA ASP A 163 12.22 13.07 -19.64
C ASP A 163 12.58 14.23 -18.68
N PRO A 164 12.72 15.49 -19.15
CA PRO A 164 13.00 16.65 -18.30
C PRO A 164 11.99 16.87 -17.15
N GLN A 165 10.79 16.29 -17.26
CA GLN A 165 9.74 16.32 -16.24
C GLN A 165 9.80 15.14 -15.27
N SER A 166 10.75 14.22 -15.47
CA SER A 166 10.95 13.09 -14.56
C SER A 166 11.30 13.58 -13.16
N LEU A 167 10.73 12.93 -12.16
CA LEU A 167 11.15 13.11 -10.79
C LEU A 167 12.62 12.73 -10.63
N PRO A 168 13.32 13.35 -9.67
CA PRO A 168 14.71 13.00 -9.38
C PRO A 168 14.87 11.60 -8.78
N PHE A 169 13.76 10.86 -8.57
CA PHE A 169 13.73 9.52 -8.01
C PHE A 169 12.52 8.70 -8.48
N HIS A 170 12.59 7.39 -8.27
CA HIS A 170 11.48 6.49 -8.55
C HIS A 170 10.42 6.56 -7.42
N PRO A 171 9.15 6.91 -7.69
CA PRO A 171 8.13 7.08 -6.64
C PRO A 171 7.94 5.86 -5.74
N GLN A 172 8.05 4.65 -6.28
CA GLN A 172 7.97 3.43 -5.46
C GLN A 172 9.14 3.29 -4.50
N GLN A 173 10.36 3.64 -4.92
CA GLN A 173 11.51 3.59 -4.01
C GLN A 173 11.36 4.62 -2.89
N PHE A 174 10.72 5.75 -3.18
CA PHE A 174 10.42 6.77 -2.19
C PHE A 174 9.36 6.31 -1.16
N ALA A 175 8.32 5.62 -1.62
CA ALA A 175 7.34 4.99 -0.71
C ALA A 175 7.96 3.86 0.15
N GLU A 176 8.90 3.10 -0.41
CA GLU A 176 9.66 2.09 0.34
C GLU A 176 10.59 2.74 1.38
N ALA A 177 11.18 3.90 1.07
CA ALA A 177 12.00 4.65 2.02
C ALA A 177 11.19 5.16 3.20
N ALA A 178 9.97 5.67 2.97
CA ALA A 178 9.04 6.03 4.04
C ALA A 178 8.77 4.84 4.97
N ASN A 179 8.50 3.66 4.39
CA ASN A 179 8.28 2.44 5.17
C ASN A 179 9.53 2.01 5.96
N ALA A 180 10.72 2.12 5.35
CA ALA A 180 11.97 1.80 5.99
C ALA A 180 12.27 2.73 7.17
N GLU A 181 12.01 4.03 7.02
CA GLU A 181 12.16 5.00 8.11
C GLU A 181 11.22 4.69 9.27
N TRP A 182 9.93 4.48 8.99
CA TRP A 182 8.94 4.38 10.06
C TRP A 182 8.85 2.99 10.70
N LEU A 183 9.11 1.93 9.95
CA LEU A 183 8.92 0.54 10.38
C LEU A 183 10.19 -0.31 10.29
N GLY A 184 11.26 0.19 9.67
CA GLY A 184 12.54 -0.50 9.62
C GLY A 184 12.66 -1.58 8.55
N PHE A 185 11.83 -1.60 7.50
CA PHE A 185 11.99 -2.54 6.39
C PHE A 185 11.42 -2.03 5.06
N ARG A 186 11.76 -2.72 3.97
CA ARG A 186 11.20 -2.50 2.62
C ARG A 186 10.47 -3.74 2.09
N TYR A 187 9.37 -3.54 1.39
CA TYR A 187 8.60 -4.61 0.76
C TYR A 187 9.30 -5.15 -0.49
N THR A 188 9.86 -4.27 -1.31
CA THR A 188 10.52 -4.62 -2.57
C THR A 188 11.99 -4.21 -2.58
N GLY A 189 12.74 -4.75 -3.56
CA GLY A 189 14.18 -4.53 -3.68
C GLY A 189 15.02 -5.48 -2.85
N THR A 190 16.34 -5.31 -2.94
CA THR A 190 17.31 -6.06 -2.13
C THR A 190 17.20 -5.57 -0.68
N PRO A 191 17.01 -6.47 0.30
CA PRO A 191 17.07 -6.11 1.71
C PRO A 191 18.39 -5.43 2.04
N HIS A 192 18.34 -4.38 2.86
CA HIS A 192 19.54 -3.84 3.49
C HIS A 192 19.84 -4.63 4.77
N ASP A 193 21.08 -4.62 5.23
CA ASP A 193 21.52 -5.38 6.42
C ASP A 193 20.70 -5.05 7.68
N ASP A 194 20.20 -3.82 7.76
CA ASP A 194 19.40 -3.31 8.88
C ASP A 194 17.88 -3.53 8.71
N ASP A 195 17.42 -4.03 7.56
CA ASP A 195 15.99 -4.21 7.30
C ASP A 195 15.41 -5.39 8.11
N LEU A 196 14.25 -5.20 8.73
CA LEU A 196 13.52 -6.30 9.36
C LEU A 196 13.10 -7.35 8.33
N ASP A 197 13.16 -8.62 8.73
CA ASP A 197 12.72 -9.72 7.88
C ASP A 197 11.20 -9.80 7.83
N LYS A 198 10.63 -9.18 6.78
CA LYS A 198 9.19 -9.23 6.46
C LYS A 198 8.64 -10.65 6.26
N THR A 199 9.48 -11.68 6.11
CA THR A 199 8.99 -13.07 6.05
C THR A 199 8.62 -13.62 7.42
N GLN A 200 9.18 -13.05 8.50
CA GLN A 200 8.92 -13.43 9.89
C GLN A 200 7.75 -12.64 10.52
N ILE A 201 7.37 -11.50 9.94
CA ILE A 201 6.19 -10.73 10.37
C ILE A 201 4.94 -11.43 9.82
N LEU A 202 4.16 -12.09 10.68
CA LEU A 202 2.99 -12.87 10.27
C LEU A 202 1.68 -12.11 10.42
N LEU A 203 0.77 -12.29 9.47
CA LEU A 203 -0.59 -11.73 9.46
C LEU A 203 -1.61 -12.85 9.27
N TRP A 204 -2.83 -12.68 9.79
CA TRP A 204 -3.94 -13.58 9.50
C TRP A 204 -4.62 -13.20 8.18
N GLY A 205 -4.70 -14.16 7.26
CA GLY A 205 -5.39 -14.00 5.99
C GLY A 205 -6.87 -14.36 6.08
N PHE A 206 -7.71 -13.57 5.40
CA PHE A 206 -9.13 -13.83 5.28
C PHE A 206 -9.60 -13.63 3.83
N LYS A 207 -10.36 -14.60 3.32
CA LYS A 207 -11.11 -14.46 2.07
C LYS A 207 -12.48 -13.88 2.38
N ILE A 208 -12.84 -12.80 1.68
CA ILE A 208 -14.07 -12.04 1.90
C ILE A 208 -15.16 -12.61 1.00
N HIS A 209 -16.25 -13.07 1.61
CA HIS A 209 -17.43 -13.56 0.93
C HIS A 209 -18.58 -12.57 1.06
N GLN A 210 -19.38 -12.41 -0.01
CA GLN A 210 -20.66 -11.73 0.12
C GLN A 210 -21.58 -12.61 0.95
N LYS A 211 -22.21 -12.04 1.99
CA LYS A 211 -23.26 -12.73 2.72
C LYS A 211 -24.44 -12.92 1.77
N VAL A 212 -24.62 -14.14 1.28
CA VAL A 212 -25.80 -14.50 0.51
C VAL A 212 -26.97 -14.50 1.50
N GLU A 213 -27.91 -13.57 1.33
CA GLU A 213 -29.17 -13.65 2.07
C GLU A 213 -29.88 -14.91 1.59
N ALA A 214 -29.99 -15.92 2.47
CA ALA A 214 -30.75 -17.12 2.15
C ALA A 214 -32.16 -16.70 1.72
N PRO A 215 -32.68 -17.17 0.58
CA PRO A 215 -34.05 -16.84 0.20
C PRO A 215 -34.95 -17.28 1.34
N LYS A 216 -35.73 -16.33 1.90
CA LYS A 216 -36.84 -16.64 2.79
C LYS A 216 -37.82 -17.49 2.00
N ILE A 217 -37.68 -18.81 2.07
CA ILE A 217 -38.76 -19.72 1.72
C ILE A 217 -39.79 -19.51 2.84
N THR A 218 -40.73 -18.60 2.59
CA THR A 218 -41.98 -18.54 3.35
C THR A 218 -42.70 -19.84 3.04
N LEU A 219 -42.49 -20.86 3.87
CA LEU A 219 -43.39 -22.00 3.93
C LEU A 219 -44.70 -21.48 4.52
N GLU A 220 -45.60 -21.00 3.66
CA GLU A 220 -47.00 -20.83 4.05
C GLU A 220 -47.54 -22.22 4.42
N LEU A 221 -47.57 -22.48 5.73
CA LEU A 221 -48.35 -23.57 6.30
C LEU A 221 -49.83 -23.27 6.07
N VAL A 222 -50.35 -23.68 4.91
CA VAL A 222 -51.79 -23.77 4.69
C VAL A 222 -52.29 -25.01 5.44
N ALA A 223 -52.89 -24.77 6.61
CA ALA A 223 -53.62 -25.80 7.35
C ALA A 223 -54.87 -26.24 6.57
N PRO A 224 -55.11 -27.54 6.35
CA PRO A 224 -56.33 -27.98 5.69
C PRO A 224 -57.49 -28.09 6.70
N LYS A 225 -58.61 -27.44 6.41
CA LYS A 225 -59.92 -27.74 7.04
C LYS A 225 -60.57 -28.92 6.32
N ALA A 226 -60.95 -29.93 7.10
CA ALA A 226 -61.58 -31.17 6.66
C ALA A 226 -63.05 -31.01 6.24
N LYS A 227 -63.50 -31.82 5.26
CA LYS A 227 -64.86 -32.39 5.26
C LYS A 227 -64.99 -33.68 4.41
N LEU A 228 -65.19 -34.79 5.14
CA LEU A 228 -66.04 -35.98 4.94
C LEU A 228 -65.93 -36.91 3.71
N GLU A 229 -65.71 -38.20 4.06
CA GLU A 229 -66.27 -39.46 3.52
C GLU A 229 -66.17 -39.80 2.03
N LEU A 230 -65.45 -40.88 1.67
CA LEU A 230 -65.96 -42.27 1.63
C LEU A 230 -64.96 -43.19 0.89
N ALA A 231 -64.89 -44.45 1.31
CA ALA A 231 -64.36 -45.64 0.62
C ALA A 231 -62.84 -45.94 0.65
N ALA A 232 -62.51 -47.06 1.32
CA ALA A 232 -61.31 -47.87 1.16
C ALA A 232 -61.50 -48.90 0.02
N PRO A 233 -60.54 -49.82 -0.30
CA PRO A 233 -59.08 -49.83 -0.12
C PRO A 233 -58.31 -50.17 -1.43
N LYS A 234 -56.98 -50.30 -1.34
CA LYS A 234 -56.16 -51.44 -1.83
C LYS A 234 -55.00 -51.10 -2.81
N VAL A 235 -53.91 -51.85 -2.59
CA VAL A 235 -52.78 -52.22 -3.49
C VAL A 235 -51.46 -51.43 -3.31
N GLU A 236 -50.60 -51.97 -2.43
CA GLU A 236 -49.15 -52.17 -2.70
C GLU A 236 -49.00 -53.24 -3.83
N PRO A 237 -47.93 -53.26 -4.66
CA PRO A 237 -46.55 -53.36 -4.14
C PRO A 237 -45.38 -52.75 -4.98
N GLU A 238 -44.25 -52.64 -4.27
CA GLU A 238 -42.85 -52.92 -4.63
C GLU A 238 -41.95 -51.98 -5.48
N PRO A 239 -40.63 -51.95 -5.16
CA PRO A 239 -39.71 -50.85 -5.39
C PRO A 239 -38.85 -51.02 -6.66
N LYS A 240 -38.22 -49.93 -7.12
CA LYS A 240 -37.08 -50.00 -8.05
C LYS A 240 -35.89 -49.20 -7.53
N THR A 241 -34.87 -49.97 -7.16
CA THR A 241 -33.48 -49.59 -6.89
C THR A 241 -32.73 -49.31 -8.20
N VAL A 242 -31.47 -48.83 -8.08
CA VAL A 242 -30.37 -48.79 -9.08
C VAL A 242 -30.23 -47.42 -9.78
N SER A 243 -29.13 -46.67 -9.77
CA SER A 243 -27.74 -46.90 -9.30
C SER A 243 -26.99 -45.58 -9.11
N ILE A 244 -26.01 -45.61 -8.21
CA ILE A 244 -24.98 -44.58 -7.98
C ILE A 244 -23.83 -44.80 -8.99
N PRO A 245 -23.29 -43.77 -9.67
CA PRO A 245 -22.04 -43.89 -10.42
C PRO A 245 -20.80 -43.75 -9.51
N GLU A 246 -19.84 -44.62 -9.76
CA GLU A 246 -18.54 -44.81 -9.11
C GLU A 246 -17.57 -43.61 -9.32
N PRO A 247 -16.70 -43.29 -8.34
CA PRO A 247 -15.74 -42.19 -8.47
C PRO A 247 -14.51 -42.58 -9.30
N ALA A 248 -14.05 -41.64 -10.12
CA ALA A 248 -12.88 -41.80 -11.00
C ALA A 248 -11.55 -41.94 -10.22
N PRO A 249 -10.57 -42.71 -10.75
CA PRO A 249 -9.27 -42.94 -10.10
C PRO A 249 -8.33 -41.73 -10.20
N ALA A 250 -7.49 -41.58 -9.17
CA ALA A 250 -6.48 -40.52 -9.04
C ALA A 250 -5.30 -40.70 -10.01
N PRO A 251 -4.67 -39.62 -10.51
CA PRO A 251 -3.44 -39.70 -11.29
C PRO A 251 -2.20 -39.96 -10.41
N GLU A 252 -1.32 -40.83 -10.90
CA GLU A 252 -0.03 -41.24 -10.33
C GLU A 252 1.03 -40.10 -10.32
N PRO A 253 2.07 -40.19 -9.45
CA PRO A 253 3.05 -39.13 -9.25
C PRO A 253 4.10 -39.04 -10.38
N GLU A 254 4.39 -37.82 -10.84
CA GLU A 254 5.49 -37.52 -11.76
C GLU A 254 6.87 -37.52 -11.06
N PRO A 255 7.95 -37.85 -11.79
CA PRO A 255 9.25 -38.22 -11.22
C PRO A 255 10.10 -37.05 -10.69
N THR A 256 10.94 -37.38 -9.69
CA THR A 256 11.95 -36.53 -9.04
C THR A 256 12.99 -36.00 -10.04
N PRO A 257 13.40 -34.72 -9.94
CA PRO A 257 14.44 -34.15 -10.82
C PRO A 257 15.84 -34.67 -10.47
N GLU A 258 16.63 -35.00 -11.50
CA GLU A 258 18.07 -35.29 -11.39
C GLU A 258 18.87 -34.03 -10.99
N PRO A 259 20.01 -34.18 -10.29
CA PRO A 259 20.79 -33.06 -9.78
C PRO A 259 21.62 -32.39 -10.87
N THR A 260 21.44 -31.08 -11.05
CA THR A 260 22.34 -30.21 -11.82
C THR A 260 23.64 -29.97 -11.03
N PRO A 261 24.83 -30.10 -11.63
CA PRO A 261 26.10 -29.77 -10.98
C PRO A 261 26.38 -28.25 -11.00
N GLU A 262 26.93 -27.73 -9.89
CA GLU A 262 27.65 -26.44 -9.79
C GLU A 262 29.12 -26.73 -9.41
N PRO A 263 30.08 -25.80 -9.56
CA PRO A 263 30.23 -24.73 -10.57
C PRO A 263 31.64 -24.76 -11.23
N GLU A 264 31.76 -24.33 -12.49
CA GLU A 264 33.09 -23.99 -13.04
C GLU A 264 33.42 -22.52 -12.74
N ALA A 265 34.61 -22.33 -12.14
CA ALA A 265 35.19 -21.06 -11.78
C ALA A 265 35.42 -20.21 -13.04
N ILE A 266 34.88 -18.99 -13.05
CA ILE A 266 35.30 -17.96 -14.00
C ILE A 266 36.25 -17.01 -13.26
N GLU A 267 37.47 -17.02 -13.78
CA GLU A 267 38.66 -16.27 -13.42
C GLU A 267 38.40 -14.75 -13.40
N GLU A 268 38.80 -14.11 -12.30
CA GLU A 268 38.81 -12.65 -12.14
C GLU A 268 39.70 -12.00 -13.20
N LEU A 269 39.11 -11.24 -14.11
CA LEU A 269 39.83 -10.29 -14.95
C LEU A 269 39.60 -8.88 -14.40
N HIS A 270 40.52 -8.45 -13.53
CA HIS A 270 40.73 -7.05 -13.19
C HIS A 270 41.28 -6.30 -14.41
N PRO A 271 40.64 -5.23 -14.91
CA PRO A 271 41.32 -4.26 -15.75
C PRO A 271 42.18 -3.31 -14.88
N PRO A 272 43.34 -2.86 -15.38
CA PRO A 272 44.28 -2.06 -14.60
C PRO A 272 43.74 -0.64 -14.36
N ILE A 273 44.05 -0.13 -13.16
CA ILE A 273 43.86 1.25 -12.74
C ILE A 273 44.83 2.11 -13.57
N GLU A 274 44.28 2.99 -14.40
CA GLU A 274 45.04 4.04 -15.07
C GLU A 274 44.95 5.31 -14.19
N GLU A 275 46.10 5.67 -13.61
CA GLU A 275 46.30 6.92 -12.88
C GLU A 275 46.10 8.10 -13.84
N LEU A 276 45.10 8.95 -13.55
CA LEU A 276 45.00 10.25 -14.19
C LEU A 276 45.25 11.36 -13.17
N GLU A 277 46.38 11.99 -13.46
CA GLU A 277 47.03 13.18 -12.94
C GLU A 277 46.10 14.26 -12.36
N THR A 278 46.53 14.75 -11.22
CA THR A 278 46.02 15.93 -10.51
C THR A 278 46.19 17.19 -11.35
N GLU A 279 45.09 17.74 -11.87
CA GLU A 279 45.10 19.07 -12.46
C GLU A 279 44.87 20.13 -11.38
N THR A 280 45.73 21.14 -11.40
CA THR A 280 45.92 22.17 -10.39
C THR A 280 44.89 23.28 -10.60
N VAL A 281 44.06 23.58 -9.60
CA VAL A 281 43.14 24.73 -9.63
C VAL A 281 43.79 25.91 -8.93
N GLU A 282 44.14 26.95 -9.68
CA GLU A 282 44.53 28.27 -9.15
C GLU A 282 43.30 29.05 -8.65
N PRO A 283 43.41 29.88 -7.59
CA PRO A 283 42.28 30.57 -7.00
C PRO A 283 42.01 31.89 -7.73
N ILE A 284 40.77 32.10 -8.20
CA ILE A 284 40.31 33.41 -8.66
C ILE A 284 39.76 34.17 -7.46
N ALA A 285 40.36 35.32 -7.23
CA ALA A 285 40.09 36.25 -6.15
C ALA A 285 38.72 36.94 -6.26
N GLU A 286 38.17 37.13 -5.07
CA GLU A 286 37.15 38.05 -4.60
C GLU A 286 37.18 39.46 -5.24
N ALA A 287 36.02 39.93 -5.69
CA ALA A 287 35.75 41.36 -5.86
C ALA A 287 34.27 41.63 -5.53
N ALA A 288 34.05 42.08 -4.29
CA ALA A 288 32.81 42.70 -3.85
C ALA A 288 32.75 44.19 -4.29
N GLU A 289 31.52 44.70 -4.36
CA GLU A 289 31.05 46.11 -4.21
C GLU A 289 30.06 46.55 -5.31
N PRO A 290 29.15 47.51 -5.04
CA PRO A 290 28.30 47.64 -3.85
C PRO A 290 26.80 47.89 -4.21
N ILE A 291 25.97 47.76 -3.19
CA ILE A 291 24.53 48.07 -3.18
C ILE A 291 24.32 49.58 -3.38
N VAL A 292 23.42 49.95 -4.29
CA VAL A 292 22.85 51.31 -4.39
C VAL A 292 21.35 51.29 -4.14
N ASP A 293 21.00 52.12 -3.17
CA ASP A 293 19.73 52.42 -2.56
C ASP A 293 18.86 53.27 -3.51
N ALA A 294 17.58 52.92 -3.67
CA ALA A 294 16.61 53.77 -4.37
C ALA A 294 15.17 53.53 -3.87
N ALA A 295 14.87 54.22 -2.77
CA ALA A 295 13.65 54.97 -2.47
C ALA A 295 12.29 54.47 -3.04
N ALA A 296 11.42 54.11 -2.10
CA ALA A 296 9.98 54.06 -2.23
C ALA A 296 9.33 55.45 -2.44
N PRO A 297 8.11 55.50 -3.00
CA PRO A 297 7.12 56.47 -2.57
C PRO A 297 5.85 55.80 -1.97
N GLU A 298 5.36 56.45 -0.92
CA GLU A 298 4.19 56.16 -0.08
C GLU A 298 2.84 56.58 -0.75
N PRO A 299 1.65 56.37 -0.10
CA PRO A 299 0.49 55.76 -0.72
C PRO A 299 -0.61 56.73 -1.18
N SER A 300 -1.43 56.28 -2.14
CA SER A 300 -2.69 56.93 -2.51
C SER A 300 -3.90 56.21 -1.91
N ALA A 301 -4.81 57.01 -1.35
CA ALA A 301 -6.04 56.65 -0.65
C ALA A 301 -7.16 56.06 -1.56
N PRO A 302 -8.24 55.48 -0.99
CA PRO A 302 -9.08 54.46 -1.63
C PRO A 302 -10.45 54.97 -2.12
N GLU A 303 -11.04 54.31 -3.13
CA GLU A 303 -12.50 54.23 -3.41
C GLU A 303 -12.78 53.39 -4.69
N PRO A 304 -14.00 52.88 -4.96
CA PRO A 304 -15.01 52.28 -4.07
C PRO A 304 -15.30 50.80 -4.43
N ALA A 305 -16.03 50.12 -3.55
CA ALA A 305 -16.42 48.72 -3.66
C ALA A 305 -17.33 48.44 -4.89
N ALA A 306 -17.04 47.34 -5.59
CA ALA A 306 -17.87 46.71 -6.61
C ALA A 306 -17.97 45.19 -6.33
N PRO A 307 -19.02 44.51 -6.83
CA PRO A 307 -19.81 43.54 -6.08
C PRO A 307 -19.16 42.15 -5.93
N GLU A 308 -19.67 41.42 -4.93
CA GLU A 308 -19.25 40.08 -4.50
C GLU A 308 -19.01 39.09 -5.66
N PRO A 309 -17.89 38.34 -5.64
CA PRO A 309 -17.65 37.31 -6.65
C PRO A 309 -18.53 36.09 -6.39
N SER A 310 -19.22 35.63 -7.43
CA SER A 310 -19.84 34.32 -7.51
C SER A 310 -18.81 33.21 -7.20
N ALA A 311 -19.28 32.17 -6.53
CA ALA A 311 -18.47 31.05 -6.01
C ALA A 311 -17.48 30.50 -7.06
N PRO A 312 -16.18 30.34 -6.71
CA PRO A 312 -15.20 29.84 -7.66
C PRO A 312 -15.41 28.34 -7.91
N GLN A 313 -15.65 27.98 -9.17
CA GLN A 313 -15.42 26.62 -9.65
C GLN A 313 -13.95 26.23 -9.44
N PRO A 314 -13.63 24.97 -9.11
CA PRO A 314 -12.27 24.57 -8.77
C PRO A 314 -11.34 24.76 -9.97
N LYS A 315 -10.48 25.78 -9.89
CA LYS A 315 -9.42 26.04 -10.87
C LYS A 315 -8.41 24.89 -10.80
N LYS A 316 -8.11 24.25 -11.94
CA LYS A 316 -6.93 23.37 -12.07
C LYS A 316 -5.69 24.17 -11.66
N ARG A 317 -5.10 23.86 -10.51
CA ARG A 317 -3.95 24.56 -9.91
C ARG A 317 -2.68 24.32 -10.73
N GLY A 318 -1.79 25.31 -10.77
CA GLY A 318 -0.52 25.25 -11.52
C GLY A 318 0.43 24.19 -10.96
N ARG A 319 1.11 23.45 -11.84
CA ARG A 319 1.92 22.27 -11.50
C ARG A 319 3.12 22.55 -10.58
N LEU A 320 3.73 23.74 -10.63
CA LEU A 320 4.84 24.10 -9.73
C LEU A 320 4.44 24.12 -8.25
N ALA A 321 3.19 24.48 -7.92
CA ALA A 321 2.74 24.51 -6.53
C ALA A 321 2.76 23.10 -5.88
N ARG A 322 2.65 22.04 -6.69
CA ARG A 322 2.70 20.64 -6.22
C ARG A 322 4.10 20.18 -5.82
N TYR A 323 5.14 20.77 -6.39
CA TYR A 323 6.53 20.44 -6.01
C TYR A 323 6.87 20.97 -4.62
N PHE A 324 6.32 22.12 -4.23
CA PHE A 324 6.67 22.81 -2.99
C PHE A 324 5.65 22.63 -1.86
N GLY A 325 4.63 21.78 -2.03
CA GLY A 325 3.69 21.43 -0.97
C GLY A 325 2.80 22.56 -0.45
N PHE A 326 2.70 23.69 -1.18
CA PHE A 326 1.80 24.78 -0.82
C PHE A 326 0.35 24.43 -1.18
N HIS A 327 -0.50 24.26 -0.16
CA HIS A 327 -1.92 23.94 -0.30
C HIS A 327 -2.85 25.09 0.12
#